data_AF-A0A0C3EG48-F1
#
_entry.id   AF-A0A0C3EG48-F1
#
_cell.length_a   1.000
_cell.length_b   1.000
_cell.length_c   1.000
_cell.angle_alpha   90.00
_cell.angle_beta   90.00
_cell.angle_gamma   90.00
#
_symmetry.space_group_name_H-M   'P 1'
#
loop_
_entity.id
_entity.type
_entity.pdbx_description
1 polymer ?
#
loop_
_entity_poly.entity_id
_entity_poly.type
_entity_poly.pdbx_seq_one_letter_code
_entity_poly.pdbx_strand_id
1 'polypeptide(L)'
;MPHKRAKRSTREKDRLLRGIDLAPQKSLADEPIPKSVSRVLDSARIRREYREKKRKSDDCDNDIPQGKRRRQHVNNEGDEGTLKIKPGETIAHFNKRVEGSMMPLIKTALRHSSTQQRKVRKQEARQVRFGEQTADQSDSKSCSDPSQNVASVAASGAKPNSRERDREFSKASTAAPRRLNDTVQAPPDITKFPRGSRQLRNDKDKSSGVLSMAQKVMMEEERERAIKHYRGLKARRLCGDAVVTARVAIP
;
A
#
# COMPACT_ATOMS: atom_id res chain seq x y z
N MET A 1 5.31 -8.37 41.11
CA MET A 1 6.19 -8.98 40.10
C MET A 1 7.62 -8.41 40.18
N PRO A 2 8.54 -9.09 40.87
CA PRO A 2 9.93 -8.66 41.12
C PRO A 2 10.73 -8.27 39.86
N HIS A 3 10.43 -8.89 38.72
CA HIS A 3 11.12 -8.74 37.44
C HIS A 3 10.87 -7.38 36.73
N LYS A 4 9.81 -6.65 37.09
CA LYS A 4 9.56 -5.29 36.55
C LYS A 4 10.41 -4.23 37.25
N ARG A 5 10.71 -4.42 38.54
CA ARG A 5 11.49 -3.46 39.36
C ARG A 5 12.98 -3.50 39.00
N ALA A 6 13.53 -4.68 38.74
CA ALA A 6 14.95 -4.83 38.35
C ALA A 6 15.31 -4.12 37.03
N LYS A 7 14.45 -4.16 36.01
CA LYS A 7 14.71 -3.44 34.74
C LYS A 7 14.46 -1.94 34.84
N ARG A 8 13.67 -1.50 35.80
CA ARG A 8 13.44 -0.09 36.08
C ARG A 8 14.64 0.51 36.81
N SER A 9 15.16 -0.19 37.83
CA SER A 9 16.33 0.28 38.57
C SER A 9 17.58 0.38 37.69
N THR A 10 17.81 -0.56 36.77
CA THR A 10 18.94 -0.44 35.83
C THR A 10 18.78 0.76 34.90
N ARG A 11 17.57 1.00 34.37
CA ARG A 11 17.31 2.16 33.48
C ARG A 11 17.39 3.48 34.23
N GLU A 12 16.94 3.53 35.47
CA GLU A 12 17.05 4.72 36.33
C GLU A 12 18.51 4.98 36.71
N LYS A 13 19.30 3.94 37.05
CA LYS A 13 20.75 4.05 37.23
C LYS A 13 21.44 4.54 35.96
N ASP A 14 21.15 3.97 34.80
CA ASP A 14 21.74 4.40 33.52
C ASP A 14 21.34 5.84 33.17
N ARG A 15 20.09 6.24 33.46
CA ARG A 15 19.62 7.62 33.25
C ARG A 15 20.28 8.60 34.22
N LEU A 16 20.51 8.20 35.48
CA LEU A 16 21.22 9.02 36.46
C LEU A 16 22.72 9.14 36.10
N LEU A 17 23.36 8.05 35.68
CA LEU A 17 24.76 8.03 35.25
C LEU A 17 24.99 8.85 33.97
N ARG A 18 24.03 8.79 33.02
CA ARG A 18 24.13 9.55 31.76
C ARG A 18 23.67 11.00 31.92
N GLY A 19 22.82 11.31 32.89
CA GLY A 19 22.17 12.62 33.00
C GLY A 19 21.04 12.80 31.99
N ILE A 20 20.20 13.82 32.22
CA ILE A 20 19.02 14.12 31.39
C ILE A 20 19.38 15.03 30.21
N ASP A 21 20.46 15.80 30.35
CA ASP A 21 20.89 16.82 29.39
C ASP A 21 22.34 16.60 28.98
N LEU A 22 22.57 15.58 28.17
CA LEU A 22 23.85 15.42 27.48
C LEU A 22 23.82 16.27 26.22
N ALA A 23 24.32 17.49 26.33
CA ALA A 23 24.74 18.24 25.15
C ALA A 23 25.69 17.37 24.31
N PRO A 24 25.68 17.51 22.97
CA PRO A 24 26.62 16.79 22.12
C PRO A 24 28.05 17.11 22.59
N GLN A 25 28.76 16.10 23.09
CA GLN A 25 30.08 16.25 23.72
C GLN A 25 31.16 16.77 22.77
N LYS A 26 30.91 16.76 21.46
CA LYS A 26 31.84 17.22 20.44
C LYS A 26 31.17 18.30 19.62
N SER A 27 31.79 19.46 19.57
CA SER A 27 31.39 20.52 18.65
C SER A 27 31.65 20.04 17.21
N LEU A 28 30.85 20.48 16.25
CA LEU A 28 31.06 20.14 14.84
C LEU A 28 32.38 20.73 14.29
N ALA A 29 32.99 21.69 14.99
CA ALA A 29 34.23 22.35 14.61
C ALA A 29 35.48 21.51 14.94
N ASP A 30 35.40 20.65 15.96
CA ASP A 30 36.53 19.82 16.41
C ASP A 30 36.59 18.45 15.71
N GLU A 31 35.60 18.13 14.87
CA GLU A 31 35.60 16.90 14.08
C GLU A 31 36.53 17.07 12.85
N PRO A 32 37.60 16.26 12.70
CA PRO A 32 38.53 16.40 11.57
C PRO A 32 37.84 16.13 10.22
N ILE A 33 36.77 15.35 10.24
CA ILE A 33 35.95 15.04 9.08
C ILE A 33 34.48 15.13 9.51
N PRO A 34 33.68 16.02 8.90
CA PRO A 34 32.25 16.09 9.18
C PRO A 34 31.55 14.75 8.92
N LYS A 35 30.58 14.38 9.77
CA LYS A 35 29.77 13.15 9.63
C LYS A 35 29.19 12.93 8.22
N SER A 36 28.81 14.01 7.53
CA SER A 36 28.31 13.93 6.16
C SER A 36 29.38 13.42 5.19
N VAL A 37 30.62 13.91 5.33
CA VAL A 37 31.77 13.51 4.51
C VAL A 37 32.23 12.10 4.88
N SER A 38 32.28 11.75 6.17
CA SER A 38 32.59 10.38 6.61
C SER A 38 31.65 9.35 5.99
N ARG A 39 30.33 9.63 5.94
CA ARG A 39 29.37 8.73 5.26
C ARG A 39 29.62 8.58 3.76
N VAL A 40 30.15 9.60 3.11
CA VAL A 40 30.48 9.57 1.68
C VAL A 40 31.76 8.76 1.46
N LEU A 41 32.79 8.98 2.29
CA LEU A 41 34.04 8.22 2.24
C LEU A 41 33.81 6.72 2.55
N ASP A 42 32.99 6.42 3.54
CA ASP A 42 32.63 5.05 3.93
C ASP A 42 31.56 4.41 3.03
N SER A 43 31.06 5.12 2.00
CA SER A 43 29.92 4.69 1.19
C SER A 43 30.14 3.32 0.53
N ALA A 44 31.36 3.01 0.11
CA ALA A 44 31.71 1.72 -0.49
C ALA A 44 31.67 0.58 0.54
N ARG A 45 32.06 0.85 1.79
CA ARG A 45 31.95 -0.10 2.90
C ARG A 45 30.50 -0.33 3.28
N ILE A 46 29.72 0.75 3.46
CA ILE A 46 28.29 0.69 3.79
C ILE A 46 27.50 -0.11 2.73
N ARG A 47 27.79 0.11 1.44
CA ARG A 47 27.15 -0.64 0.34
C ARG A 47 27.51 -2.12 0.36
N ARG A 48 28.76 -2.48 0.69
CA ARG A 48 29.18 -3.88 0.83
C ARG A 48 28.52 -4.54 2.03
N GLU A 49 28.57 -3.91 3.19
CA GLU A 49 27.90 -4.40 4.41
C GLU A 49 26.39 -4.57 4.19
N TYR A 50 25.74 -3.64 3.48
CA TYR A 50 24.33 -3.77 3.15
C TYR A 50 24.07 -4.95 2.20
N ARG A 51 24.90 -5.15 1.17
CA ARG A 51 24.77 -6.30 0.25
C ARG A 51 25.02 -7.63 0.96
N GLU A 52 26.03 -7.69 1.83
CA GLU A 52 26.32 -8.87 2.64
C GLU A 52 25.23 -9.15 3.65
N LYS A 53 24.74 -8.13 4.35
CA LYS A 53 23.60 -8.26 5.27
C LYS A 53 22.34 -8.71 4.54
N LYS A 54 22.11 -8.21 3.32
CA LYS A 54 20.99 -8.63 2.49
C LYS A 54 21.13 -10.11 2.09
N ARG A 55 22.30 -10.54 1.60
CA ARG A 55 22.57 -11.96 1.30
C ARG A 55 22.41 -12.85 2.53
N LYS A 56 23.05 -12.49 3.65
CA LYS A 56 22.94 -13.22 4.94
C LYS A 56 21.52 -13.24 5.49
N SER A 57 20.72 -12.20 5.26
CA SER A 57 19.31 -12.17 5.67
C SER A 57 18.44 -13.06 4.81
N ASP A 58 18.79 -13.28 3.54
CA ASP A 58 18.06 -14.17 2.64
C ASP A 58 18.46 -15.65 2.87
N ASP A 59 19.70 -15.93 3.33
CA ASP A 59 20.19 -17.28 3.64
C ASP A 59 19.88 -17.75 5.09
N CYS A 60 19.61 -16.83 6.01
CA CYS A 60 19.22 -17.13 7.41
C CYS A 60 17.74 -16.85 7.66
N ASP A 61 16.87 -17.33 6.77
CA ASP A 61 15.41 -17.26 6.87
C ASP A 61 14.84 -18.21 7.94
N ASN A 62 15.42 -18.16 9.15
CA ASN A 62 14.79 -18.63 10.39
C ASN A 62 14.96 -17.66 11.57
N ASP A 63 15.84 -16.65 11.52
CA ASP A 63 15.98 -15.69 12.62
C ASP A 63 16.12 -14.22 12.17
N ILE A 64 14.96 -13.58 12.15
CA ILE A 64 14.68 -12.17 11.81
C ILE A 64 15.49 -11.18 12.69
N PRO A 65 16.27 -10.22 12.14
CA PRO A 65 16.63 -9.02 12.87
C PRO A 65 15.70 -7.85 12.52
N GLN A 66 14.68 -7.71 13.36
CA GLN A 66 14.04 -6.49 13.87
C GLN A 66 14.02 -5.21 13.01
N GLY A 67 12.84 -4.91 12.48
CA GLY A 67 12.47 -3.59 11.98
C GLY A 67 10.98 -3.24 12.12
N LYS A 68 10.27 -3.86 13.06
CA LYS A 68 8.98 -3.45 13.68
C LYS A 68 8.41 -4.68 14.38
N ARG A 69 8.30 -4.60 15.71
CA ARG A 69 7.66 -5.59 16.56
C ARG A 69 6.21 -5.80 16.13
N ARG A 70 5.97 -6.74 15.21
CA ARG A 70 4.71 -7.48 15.22
C ARG A 70 4.74 -8.30 16.50
N ARG A 71 3.73 -8.14 17.36
CA ARG A 71 3.52 -9.06 18.47
C ARG A 71 3.32 -10.44 17.85
N GLN A 72 4.39 -11.21 17.84
CA GLN A 72 4.39 -12.63 17.50
C GLN A 72 3.60 -13.27 18.62
N HIS A 73 2.34 -13.63 18.33
CA HIS A 73 1.66 -14.57 19.17
C HIS A 73 2.43 -15.88 19.03
N VAL A 74 3.03 -16.23 20.14
CA VAL A 74 3.87 -17.39 20.39
C VAL A 74 3.14 -18.67 19.95
N ASN A 75 3.89 -19.54 19.28
CA ASN A 75 3.70 -20.98 19.08
C ASN A 75 2.34 -21.45 18.55
N ASN A 76 2.29 -21.73 17.25
CA ASN A 76 1.55 -22.88 16.72
C ASN A 76 2.42 -23.50 15.62
N GLU A 77 3.62 -23.94 16.01
CA GLU A 77 4.33 -24.93 15.21
C GLU A 77 3.59 -26.26 15.39
N GLY A 78 3.20 -26.88 14.29
CA GLY A 78 3.06 -28.33 14.24
C GLY A 78 1.69 -28.96 14.48
N ASP A 79 0.57 -28.29 14.20
CA ASP A 79 -0.71 -29.00 14.11
C ASP A 79 -1.38 -28.71 12.76
N GLU A 80 -0.77 -29.22 11.69
CA GLU A 80 -1.42 -29.44 10.39
C GLU A 80 -2.44 -30.60 10.45
N GLY A 81 -2.70 -31.14 11.64
CA GLY A 81 -3.82 -32.03 11.88
C GLY A 81 -5.13 -31.27 11.71
N THR A 82 -6.05 -31.85 10.92
CA THR A 82 -7.44 -31.40 10.67
C THR A 82 -7.95 -30.43 11.74
N LEU A 83 -8.10 -29.14 11.38
CA LEU A 83 -8.59 -28.09 12.29
C LEU A 83 -9.99 -28.48 12.80
N LYS A 84 -10.02 -29.10 13.98
CA LYS A 84 -11.24 -29.44 14.72
C LYS A 84 -11.45 -28.45 15.86
N ILE A 85 -12.70 -28.27 16.27
CA ILE A 85 -13.05 -27.48 17.45
C ILE A 85 -12.51 -28.21 18.68
N LYS A 86 -11.68 -27.54 19.48
CA LYS A 86 -11.16 -28.14 20.72
C LYS A 86 -12.25 -28.14 21.81
N PRO A 87 -12.29 -29.12 22.71
CA PRO A 87 -13.25 -29.10 23.81
C PRO A 87 -13.08 -27.83 24.64
N GLY A 88 -14.20 -27.14 24.93
CA GLY A 88 -14.20 -25.86 25.66
C GLY A 88 -13.84 -24.63 24.82
N GLU A 89 -13.58 -24.78 23.52
CA GLU A 89 -13.33 -23.68 22.62
C GLU A 89 -14.64 -23.08 22.08
N THR A 90 -14.74 -21.75 22.07
CA THR A 90 -15.83 -21.07 21.38
C THR A 90 -15.61 -21.08 19.85
N ILE A 91 -16.69 -21.14 19.08
CA ILE A 91 -16.63 -21.13 17.60
C ILE A 91 -15.80 -19.95 17.05
N ALA A 92 -15.83 -18.80 17.73
CA ALA A 92 -15.05 -17.62 17.35
C ALA A 92 -13.53 -17.84 17.51
N HIS A 93 -13.08 -18.58 18.52
CA HIS A 93 -11.66 -18.91 18.69
C HIS A 93 -11.21 -19.90 17.61
N PHE A 94 -12.08 -20.85 17.25
CA PHE A 94 -11.82 -21.81 16.18
C PHE A 94 -11.62 -21.09 14.85
N ASN A 95 -12.53 -20.19 14.48
CA ASN A 95 -12.42 -19.38 13.27
C ASN A 95 -11.12 -18.55 13.25
N LYS A 96 -10.73 -17.93 14.38
CA LYS A 96 -9.46 -17.19 14.49
C LYS A 96 -8.24 -18.07 14.23
N ARG A 97 -8.24 -19.33 14.69
CA ARG A 97 -7.15 -20.26 14.41
C ARG A 97 -7.14 -20.72 12.96
N VAL A 98 -8.30 -21.04 12.40
CA VAL A 98 -8.45 -21.41 10.98
C VAL A 98 -7.92 -20.28 10.09
N GLU A 99 -8.35 -19.05 10.34
CA GLU A 99 -7.83 -17.86 9.67
C GLU A 99 -6.32 -17.72 9.91
N GLY A 100 -5.85 -17.87 11.14
CA GLY A 100 -4.42 -17.80 11.46
C GLY A 100 -3.56 -18.77 10.64
N SER A 101 -4.05 -20.00 10.42
CA SER A 101 -3.38 -21.05 9.65
C SER A 101 -3.45 -20.81 8.13
N MET A 102 -4.60 -20.38 7.60
CA MET A 102 -4.77 -20.15 6.16
C MET A 102 -4.26 -18.79 5.67
N MET A 103 -4.23 -17.77 6.53
CA MET A 103 -3.85 -16.40 6.16
C MET A 103 -2.43 -16.27 5.56
N PRO A 104 -1.39 -16.99 6.04
CA PRO A 104 -0.07 -16.98 5.41
C PRO A 104 -0.13 -17.44 3.95
N LEU A 105 -0.81 -18.56 3.68
CA LEU A 105 -0.96 -19.12 2.32
C LEU A 105 -1.72 -18.15 1.40
N ILE A 106 -2.78 -17.53 1.90
CA ILE A 106 -3.53 -16.53 1.13
C ILE A 106 -2.65 -15.31 0.83
N LYS A 107 -1.84 -14.87 1.80
CA LYS A 107 -0.92 -13.73 1.60
C LYS A 107 0.21 -14.03 0.62
N THR A 108 0.77 -15.24 0.64
CA THR A 108 1.80 -15.64 -0.35
C THR A 108 1.18 -15.73 -1.73
N ALA A 109 0.03 -16.39 -1.89
CA ALA A 109 -0.69 -16.46 -3.16
C ALA A 109 -1.02 -15.07 -3.74
N LEU A 110 -1.52 -14.15 -2.90
CA LEU A 110 -1.84 -12.77 -3.32
C LEU A 110 -0.58 -11.98 -3.74
N ARG A 111 0.55 -12.18 -3.06
CA ARG A 111 1.82 -11.59 -3.47
C ARG A 111 2.28 -12.15 -4.81
N HIS A 112 2.24 -13.47 -4.98
CA HIS A 112 2.63 -14.12 -6.21
C HIS A 112 1.76 -13.69 -7.40
N SER A 113 0.44 -13.65 -7.26
CA SER A 113 -0.47 -13.19 -8.32
C SER A 113 -0.21 -11.73 -8.73
N SER A 114 0.03 -10.84 -7.76
CA SER A 114 0.35 -9.44 -8.06
C SER A 114 1.67 -9.30 -8.84
N THR A 115 2.67 -10.14 -8.55
CA THR A 115 3.93 -10.13 -9.29
C THR A 115 3.78 -10.71 -10.69
N GLN A 116 2.99 -11.78 -10.86
CA GLN A 116 2.67 -12.37 -12.15
C GLN A 116 1.90 -11.37 -13.02
N GLN A 117 0.89 -10.69 -12.48
CA GLN A 117 0.13 -9.67 -13.20
C GLN A 117 1.04 -8.53 -13.70
N ARG A 118 2.01 -8.09 -12.90
CA ARG A 118 3.00 -7.08 -13.33
C ARG A 118 3.92 -7.61 -14.43
N LYS A 119 4.33 -8.88 -14.36
CA LYS A 119 5.16 -9.52 -15.40
C LYS A 119 4.39 -9.64 -16.71
N VAL A 120 3.14 -10.10 -16.66
CA VAL A 120 2.26 -10.22 -17.82
C VAL A 120 2.04 -8.84 -18.45
N ARG A 121 1.63 -7.83 -17.67
CA ARG A 121 1.44 -6.46 -18.18
C ARG A 121 2.72 -5.88 -18.81
N LYS A 122 3.90 -6.21 -18.26
CA LYS A 122 5.19 -5.79 -18.83
C LYS A 122 5.52 -6.54 -20.12
N GLN A 123 5.15 -7.82 -20.23
CA GLN A 123 5.33 -8.62 -21.44
C GLN A 123 4.37 -8.18 -22.54
N GLU A 124 3.10 -7.96 -22.22
CA GLU A 124 2.09 -7.40 -23.14
C GLU A 124 2.54 -6.03 -23.66
N ALA A 125 2.98 -5.13 -22.79
CA ALA A 125 3.48 -3.82 -23.20
C ALA A 125 4.74 -3.90 -24.09
N ARG A 126 5.53 -4.98 -24.00
CA ARG A 126 6.65 -5.24 -24.92
C ARG A 126 6.15 -5.83 -26.23
N GLN A 127 5.23 -6.79 -26.22
CA GLN A 127 4.67 -7.38 -27.43
C GLN A 127 3.93 -6.36 -28.29
N VAL A 128 3.18 -5.43 -27.69
CA VAL A 128 2.55 -4.32 -28.42
C VAL A 128 3.62 -3.45 -29.11
N ARG A 129 4.75 -3.18 -28.45
CA ARG A 129 5.87 -2.42 -29.04
C ARG A 129 6.63 -3.16 -30.14
N PHE A 130 6.61 -4.49 -30.14
CA PHE A 130 7.27 -5.31 -31.17
C PHE A 130 6.34 -5.66 -32.35
N GLY A 131 5.01 -5.66 -32.15
CA GLY A 131 4.03 -5.89 -33.21
C GLY A 131 3.71 -4.68 -34.09
N GLU A 132 4.14 -3.48 -33.69
CA GLU A 132 3.93 -2.22 -34.41
C GLU A 132 5.17 -1.80 -35.25
N GLN A 133 6.18 -2.67 -35.39
CA GLN A 133 7.44 -2.38 -36.11
C GLN A 133 7.59 -3.06 -37.49
N THR A 134 6.51 -3.60 -38.07
CA THR A 134 6.52 -4.11 -39.46
C THR A 134 5.80 -3.22 -40.47
N ALA A 135 5.49 -1.96 -40.12
CA ALA A 135 5.08 -0.94 -41.08
C ALA A 135 5.83 0.35 -40.75
N ASP A 136 6.47 0.94 -41.76
CA ASP A 136 7.31 2.14 -41.76
C ASP A 136 8.69 2.07 -41.09
N GLN A 137 9.65 1.50 -41.83
CA GLN A 137 10.99 2.06 -41.90
C GLN A 137 10.97 3.32 -42.79
N SER A 138 11.06 4.51 -42.19
CA SER A 138 11.91 5.57 -42.73
C SER A 138 12.37 6.53 -41.61
N ASP A 139 13.68 6.68 -41.52
CA ASP A 139 14.47 7.73 -40.86
C ASP A 139 14.03 8.27 -39.48
N SER A 140 14.80 7.93 -38.44
CA SER A 140 15.86 8.83 -37.95
C SER A 140 16.48 8.40 -36.61
N LYS A 141 17.74 8.81 -36.49
CA LYS A 141 18.76 8.53 -35.49
C LYS A 141 18.41 8.92 -34.05
N SER A 142 18.67 7.97 -33.15
CA SER A 142 19.43 8.06 -31.89
C SER A 142 19.41 9.35 -31.03
N CYS A 143 19.06 9.14 -29.76
CA CYS A 143 19.79 9.59 -28.55
C CYS A 143 19.85 11.09 -28.22
N SER A 144 18.92 11.48 -27.35
CA SER A 144 19.06 12.28 -26.12
C SER A 144 20.33 13.13 -25.88
N ASP A 145 20.05 14.43 -25.72
CA ASP A 145 20.54 15.43 -24.75
C ASP A 145 21.91 16.10 -24.91
N PRO A 146 21.93 17.39 -25.32
CA PRO A 146 23.00 18.32 -25.01
C PRO A 146 22.69 19.16 -23.75
N SER A 147 23.66 19.12 -22.84
CA SER A 147 24.24 20.23 -22.08
C SER A 147 23.74 21.67 -22.39
N GLN A 148 23.45 22.38 -21.28
CA GLN A 148 23.73 23.81 -21.02
C GLN A 148 23.02 24.88 -21.88
N ASN A 149 22.17 25.66 -21.20
CA ASN A 149 22.14 27.10 -21.43
C ASN A 149 21.98 27.85 -20.09
N VAL A 150 22.98 28.70 -19.86
CA VAL A 150 23.12 29.71 -18.82
C VAL A 150 22.65 31.05 -19.39
N ALA A 151 21.78 31.76 -18.66
CA ALA A 151 21.62 33.22 -18.61
C ALA A 151 20.30 33.52 -17.86
N SER A 152 20.32 33.81 -16.57
CA SER A 152 20.55 35.14 -15.97
C SER A 152 19.44 36.16 -16.28
N VAL A 153 18.44 36.22 -15.40
CA VAL A 153 17.89 37.52 -14.95
C VAL A 153 17.97 37.53 -13.43
N ALA A 154 18.77 38.47 -12.93
CA ALA A 154 19.05 38.71 -11.53
C ALA A 154 18.04 39.71 -10.91
N ALA A 155 18.07 39.76 -9.57
CA ALA A 155 17.36 40.65 -8.64
C ALA A 155 15.88 40.29 -8.40
N SER A 156 15.35 40.09 -7.18
CA SER A 156 15.79 40.47 -5.83
C SER A 156 14.94 39.73 -4.78
N GLY A 157 15.49 39.44 -3.60
CA GLY A 157 14.71 39.41 -2.35
C GLY A 157 14.47 38.06 -1.67
N ALA A 158 15.25 37.81 -0.62
CA ALA A 158 14.90 37.11 0.63
C ALA A 158 14.17 35.74 0.57
N LYS A 159 14.90 34.67 0.90
CA LYS A 159 14.31 33.39 1.35
C LYS A 159 14.16 33.42 2.88
N PRO A 160 12.94 33.30 3.47
CA PRO A 160 12.81 32.88 4.85
C PRO A 160 12.86 31.35 4.95
N ASN A 161 13.36 30.92 6.10
CA ASN A 161 13.78 29.57 6.44
C ASN A 161 12.69 28.49 6.33
N SER A 162 13.16 27.28 6.02
CA SER A 162 12.46 26.02 6.12
C SER A 162 12.03 25.73 7.57
N ARG A 163 10.72 25.66 7.85
CA ARG A 163 10.16 24.86 8.98
C ARG A 163 8.65 24.67 9.05
N GLU A 164 7.89 24.81 7.97
CA GLU A 164 6.51 24.33 7.93
C GLU A 164 6.34 23.35 6.78
N ARG A 165 6.29 22.05 7.12
CA ARG A 165 5.75 21.05 6.20
C ARG A 165 4.26 21.33 6.11
N ASP A 166 3.75 21.49 4.89
CA ASP A 166 2.32 21.56 4.61
C ASP A 166 1.62 20.37 5.27
N ARG A 167 0.92 20.64 6.37
CA ARG A 167 0.05 19.64 7.00
C ARG A 167 -1.13 19.49 6.05
N GLU A 168 -1.51 18.25 5.75
CA GLU A 168 -2.57 17.87 4.79
C GLU A 168 -3.98 18.41 5.15
N PHE A 169 -4.10 19.18 6.22
CA PHE A 169 -5.30 19.92 6.57
C PHE A 169 -4.93 21.39 6.77
N SER A 170 -5.30 22.23 5.81
CA SER A 170 -5.31 23.68 5.96
C SER A 170 -6.24 24.02 7.13
N LYS A 171 -5.69 24.41 8.27
CA LYS A 171 -6.48 24.99 9.35
C LYS A 171 -7.02 26.31 8.83
N ALA A 172 -8.32 26.40 8.55
CA ALA A 172 -8.95 27.65 8.18
C ALA A 172 -8.78 28.62 9.37
N SER A 173 -7.85 29.56 9.25
CA SER A 173 -7.64 30.61 10.25
C SER A 173 -8.71 31.67 10.09
N THR A 174 -9.96 31.34 10.42
CA THR A 174 -11.05 32.32 10.47
C THR A 174 -11.24 32.71 11.94
N ALA A 175 -10.73 33.88 12.31
CA ALA A 175 -10.71 34.39 13.68
C ALA A 175 -12.08 34.84 14.24
N ALA A 176 -13.18 34.57 13.53
CA ALA A 176 -14.53 34.95 13.97
C ALA A 176 -15.46 33.71 13.99
N PRO A 177 -16.26 33.50 15.07
CA PRO A 177 -17.18 32.37 15.17
C PRO A 177 -18.31 32.51 14.15
N ARG A 178 -18.42 31.55 13.22
CA ARG A 178 -19.49 31.52 12.23
C ARG A 178 -20.82 31.13 12.89
N ARG A 179 -21.90 31.85 12.54
CA ARG A 179 -23.25 31.59 13.05
C ARG A 179 -23.81 30.29 12.45
N LEU A 180 -24.56 29.54 13.24
CA LEU A 180 -25.03 28.17 12.95
C LEU A 180 -25.90 28.05 11.66
N ASN A 181 -26.47 29.17 11.20
CA ASN A 181 -27.28 29.23 9.98
C ASN A 181 -26.47 29.44 8.69
N ASP A 182 -25.18 29.77 8.80
CA ASP A 182 -24.28 30.01 7.67
C ASP A 182 -23.67 28.69 7.11
N THR A 183 -23.91 27.58 7.82
CA THR A 183 -23.53 26.21 7.45
C THR A 183 -24.59 25.48 6.62
N VAL A 184 -25.73 26.12 6.34
CA VAL A 184 -26.70 25.60 5.35
C VAL A 184 -26.25 26.04 3.95
N GLN A 185 -25.05 25.62 3.56
CA GLN A 185 -24.57 25.78 2.20
C GLN A 185 -24.66 24.42 1.51
N ALA A 186 -25.24 24.43 0.31
CA ALA A 186 -25.27 23.29 -0.60
C ALA A 186 -23.90 22.57 -0.65
N PRO A 187 -23.88 21.25 -0.88
CA PRO A 187 -22.63 20.49 -0.92
C PRO A 187 -21.60 21.22 -1.80
N PRO A 188 -20.38 21.47 -1.30
CA PRO A 188 -19.41 22.30 -1.99
C PRO A 188 -19.02 21.67 -3.32
N ASP A 189 -19.11 22.44 -4.40
CA ASP A 189 -18.71 22.01 -5.74
C ASP A 189 -17.18 21.83 -5.80
N ILE A 190 -16.73 20.58 -5.90
CA ILE A 190 -15.32 20.20 -5.99
C ILE A 190 -14.82 20.49 -7.42
N THR A 191 -14.52 21.76 -7.70
CA THR A 191 -14.02 22.19 -9.02
C THR A 191 -12.54 21.79 -9.26
N LYS A 192 -11.83 21.35 -8.23
CA LYS A 192 -10.41 20.97 -8.31
C LYS A 192 -10.20 19.57 -7.76
N PHE A 193 -9.89 18.64 -8.66
CA PHE A 193 -9.51 17.29 -8.30
C PHE A 193 -8.09 17.26 -7.67
N PRO A 194 -7.83 16.36 -6.71
CA PRO A 194 -6.53 16.28 -6.04
C PRO A 194 -5.41 16.01 -7.05
N ARG A 195 -4.25 16.66 -6.85
CA ARG A 195 -3.06 16.48 -7.70
C ARG A 195 -2.69 14.99 -7.77
N GLY A 196 -2.87 14.40 -8.96
CA GLY A 196 -2.58 12.99 -9.23
C GLY A 196 -3.77 12.20 -9.81
N SER A 197 -5.01 12.68 -9.67
CA SER A 197 -6.15 12.11 -10.40
C SER A 197 -6.28 12.80 -11.75
N ARG A 198 -6.04 12.07 -12.85
CA ARG A 198 -6.37 12.54 -14.19
C ARG A 198 -7.90 12.68 -14.29
N GLN A 199 -8.38 13.88 -14.56
CA GLN A 199 -9.74 14.07 -15.09
C GLN A 199 -9.85 13.26 -16.39
N LEU A 200 -10.74 12.27 -16.39
CA LEU A 200 -11.36 11.85 -17.66
C LEU A 200 -12.20 13.06 -18.08
N ARG A 201 -11.66 13.82 -19.04
CA ARG A 201 -12.38 14.91 -19.68
C ARG A 201 -13.67 14.31 -20.24
N ASN A 202 -14.80 14.78 -19.72
CA ASN A 202 -16.09 14.62 -20.38
C ASN A 202 -16.10 15.59 -21.57
N ASP A 203 -15.27 15.29 -22.57
CA ASP A 203 -15.40 15.86 -23.90
C ASP A 203 -16.34 14.94 -24.69
N LYS A 204 -17.27 15.58 -25.38
CA LYS A 204 -18.42 15.04 -26.11
C LYS A 204 -18.00 14.23 -27.34
N ASP A 205 -17.17 13.22 -27.16
CA ASP A 205 -16.73 12.35 -28.24
C ASP A 205 -17.49 11.03 -28.17
N LYS A 206 -18.10 10.67 -29.31
CA LYS A 206 -18.98 9.53 -29.56
C LYS A 206 -18.30 8.16 -29.38
N SER A 207 -17.16 8.09 -28.68
CA SER A 207 -16.36 6.91 -28.38
C SER A 207 -16.47 6.45 -26.92
N SER A 208 -17.20 7.18 -26.05
CA SER A 208 -17.41 6.81 -24.64
C SER A 208 -18.21 5.51 -24.42
N GLY A 209 -18.70 4.89 -25.50
CA GLY A 209 -19.35 3.58 -25.50
C GLY A 209 -18.43 2.40 -25.87
N VAL A 210 -17.19 2.65 -26.29
CA VAL A 210 -16.26 1.57 -26.67
C VAL A 210 -15.51 1.11 -25.42
N LEU A 211 -16.16 0.25 -24.64
CA LEU A 211 -15.49 -0.55 -23.62
C LEU A 211 -14.37 -1.36 -24.30
N SER A 212 -13.17 -1.35 -23.73
CA SER A 212 -12.07 -2.21 -24.17
C SER A 212 -12.56 -3.66 -24.28
N MET A 213 -12.15 -4.40 -25.30
CA MET A 213 -12.58 -5.80 -25.50
C MET A 213 -12.37 -6.66 -24.25
N ALA A 214 -11.29 -6.43 -23.50
CA ALA A 214 -11.04 -7.12 -22.24
C ALA A 214 -12.08 -6.76 -21.15
N GLN A 215 -12.52 -5.51 -21.10
CA GLN A 215 -13.55 -5.06 -20.16
C GLN A 215 -14.93 -5.58 -20.57
N LYS A 216 -15.20 -5.69 -21.88
CA LYS A 216 -16.42 -6.30 -22.42
C LYS A 216 -16.53 -7.77 -22.01
N VAL A 217 -15.44 -8.54 -22.12
CA VAL A 217 -15.39 -9.95 -21.69
C VAL A 217 -15.65 -10.09 -20.18
N MET A 218 -15.01 -9.25 -19.34
CA MET A 218 -15.28 -9.30 -17.89
C MET A 218 -16.74 -8.97 -17.55
N MET A 219 -17.35 -7.98 -18.22
CA MET A 219 -18.75 -7.64 -18.03
C MET A 219 -19.70 -8.75 -18.53
N GLU A 220 -19.34 -9.44 -19.60
CA GLU A 220 -20.09 -10.59 -20.13
C GLU A 220 -20.05 -11.79 -19.18
N GLU A 221 -18.90 -12.09 -18.55
CA GLU A 221 -18.79 -13.12 -17.51
C GLU A 221 -19.66 -12.79 -16.29
N GLU A 222 -19.65 -11.54 -15.83
CA GLU A 222 -20.49 -11.08 -14.72
C GLU A 222 -21.98 -11.16 -15.09
N ARG A 223 -22.34 -10.80 -16.33
CA ARG A 223 -23.70 -10.93 -16.85
C ARG A 223 -24.16 -12.37 -16.88
N GLU A 224 -23.32 -13.31 -17.32
CA GLU A 224 -23.65 -14.73 -17.29
C GLU A 224 -23.85 -15.26 -15.87
N ARG A 225 -22.99 -14.87 -14.93
CA ARG A 225 -23.14 -15.24 -13.51
C ARG A 225 -24.46 -14.70 -12.93
N ALA A 226 -24.80 -13.45 -13.24
CA ALA A 226 -26.06 -12.84 -12.81
C ALA A 226 -27.28 -13.56 -13.41
N ILE A 227 -27.24 -13.91 -14.70
CA ILE A 227 -28.32 -14.66 -15.37
C ILE A 227 -28.46 -16.05 -14.77
N LYS A 228 -27.36 -16.78 -14.55
CA LYS A 228 -27.37 -18.11 -13.92
C LYS A 228 -27.97 -18.05 -12.52
N HIS A 229 -27.55 -17.07 -11.72
CA HIS A 229 -28.10 -16.85 -10.38
C HIS A 229 -29.60 -16.51 -10.42
N TYR A 230 -30.02 -15.62 -11.31
CA TYR A 230 -31.43 -15.25 -11.47
C TYR A 230 -32.28 -16.42 -11.96
N ARG A 231 -31.79 -17.24 -12.89
CA ARG A 231 -32.47 -18.47 -13.34
C ARG A 231 -32.63 -19.47 -12.20
N GLY A 232 -31.61 -19.64 -11.36
CA GLY A 232 -31.70 -20.48 -10.15
C GLY A 232 -32.73 -19.95 -9.15
N LEU A 233 -32.73 -18.64 -8.89
CA LEU A 233 -33.73 -17.98 -8.04
C LEU A 233 -35.15 -18.12 -8.59
N LYS A 234 -35.32 -17.94 -9.90
CA LYS A 234 -36.63 -18.07 -10.56
C LYS A 234 -37.13 -19.51 -10.55
N ALA A 235 -36.25 -20.49 -10.80
CA ALA A 235 -36.59 -21.91 -10.69
C ALA A 235 -36.99 -22.30 -9.26
N ARG A 236 -36.30 -21.75 -8.25
CA ARG A 236 -36.65 -21.91 -6.84
C ARG A 236 -38.01 -21.30 -6.49
N ARG A 237 -38.32 -20.11 -7.01
CA ARG A 237 -39.64 -19.47 -6.83
C ARG A 237 -40.74 -20.30 -7.48
N LEU A 238 -40.59 -20.69 -8.73
CA LEU A 238 -41.58 -21.50 -9.45
C LEU A 238 -41.79 -22.90 -8.84
N CYS A 239 -40.72 -23.55 -8.37
CA CYS A 239 -40.83 -24.82 -7.65
C CYS A 239 -41.48 -24.65 -6.27
N GLY A 240 -41.18 -23.57 -5.56
CA GLY A 240 -41.85 -23.23 -4.31
C GLY A 240 -43.35 -22.96 -4.48
N ASP A 241 -43.72 -22.23 -5.53
CA ASP A 241 -45.12 -21.90 -5.86
C ASP A 241 -45.92 -23.13 -6.32
N ALA A 242 -45.27 -24.10 -6.99
CA ALA A 242 -45.88 -25.38 -7.35
C ALA A 242 -46.13 -26.32 -6.15
N VAL A 243 -45.27 -26.27 -5.12
CA VAL A 243 -45.44 -27.07 -3.90
C VAL A 243 -46.56 -26.52 -2.99
N VAL A 244 -46.78 -25.20 -2.99
CA VAL A 244 -47.86 -24.57 -2.23
C VAL A 244 -49.23 -24.84 -2.87
N THR A 245 -49.33 -24.83 -4.19
CA THR A 245 -50.59 -25.15 -4.90
C THR A 245 -50.94 -26.65 -4.82
N ALA A 246 -49.96 -27.55 -4.83
CA ALA A 246 -50.21 -28.99 -4.67
C ALA A 246 -50.65 -29.42 -3.26
N ARG A 247 -50.35 -28.65 -2.20
CA ARG A 247 -50.78 -28.95 -0.83
C ARG A 247 -52.21 -28.51 -0.49
N VAL A 248 -52.83 -27.68 -1.33
CA VAL A 248 -54.21 -27.20 -1.15
C VAL A 248 -55.21 -28.07 -1.94
N ALA A 249 -54.72 -28.91 -2.85
CA ALA A 249 -55.53 -29.82 -3.67
C ALA A 249 -55.35 -31.28 -3.23
N ILE A 250 -55.72 -31.60 -1.99
CA ILE A 250 -56.00 -32.98 -1.57
C ILE A 250 -57.38 -32.94 -0.90
N PRO A 251 -58.44 -33.49 -1.53
CA PRO A 251 -59.78 -33.56 -0.94
C PRO A 251 -59.85 -34.55 0.22
#